data_AF-A0A4Q5YWY6-F1
#
_entry.id   AF-A0A4Q5YWY6-F1
#
_cell.length_a   1.000
_cell.length_b   1.000
_cell.length_c   1.000
_cell.angle_alpha   90.00
_cell.angle_beta   90.00
_cell.angle_gamma   90.00
#
_symmetry.space_group_name_H-M   'P 1'
#
loop_
_entity.id
_entity.type
_entity.pdbx_description
1 polymer ?
#
loop_
_entity_poly.entity_id
_entity_poly.type
_entity_poly.pdbx_seq_one_letter_code
_entity_poly.pdbx_strand_id
1 'polypeptide(L)' 'MTTKPGASTDANYLALGDSYTIGESVPEADRWSVLLAGLLRKDGVSITDPDIIARTGWT' A
#
# COMPACT_ATOMS: atom_id res chain seq x y z
N MET A 1 -24.49 -12.75 -8.85
CA MET A 1 -23.02 -12.88 -8.93
C MET A 1 -22.55 -11.93 -10.04
N THR A 2 -22.25 -10.68 -9.70
CA THR A 2 -21.84 -9.66 -10.67
C THR A 2 -20.32 -9.59 -10.72
N THR A 3 -19.71 -10.25 -11.71
CA THR A 3 -18.29 -10.10 -12.04
C THR A 3 -18.10 -8.79 -12.82
N LYS A 4 -17.33 -7.85 -12.26
CA LYS A 4 -16.96 -6.56 -12.88
C LYS A 4 -16.02 -6.82 -14.07
N PRO A 5 -16.31 -6.32 -15.29
CA PRO A 5 -15.54 -6.66 -16.46
C PRO A 5 -14.30 -5.76 -16.62
N GLY A 6 -13.18 -6.38 -17.01
CA GLY A 6 -12.26 -5.84 -18.00
C GLY A 6 -11.21 -4.83 -17.53
N ALA A 7 -10.13 -5.36 -16.93
CA ALA A 7 -8.72 -4.92 -16.99
C ALA A 7 -8.10 -5.24 -15.63
N SER A 8 -7.45 -6.39 -15.50
CA SER A 8 -6.57 -6.72 -14.37
C SER A 8 -5.29 -5.91 -14.49
N THR A 9 -5.41 -4.59 -14.53
CA THR A 9 -4.31 -3.68 -14.27
C THR A 9 -4.25 -3.60 -12.76
N ASP A 10 -3.20 -4.16 -12.16
CA ASP A 10 -2.97 -4.02 -10.73
C ASP A 10 -3.07 -2.53 -10.36
N ALA A 11 -3.88 -2.20 -9.36
CA ALA A 11 -3.97 -0.84 -8.90
C ALA A 11 -2.62 -0.43 -8.30
N ASN A 12 -2.03 0.65 -8.81
CA ASN A 12 -0.81 1.19 -8.24
C ASN A 12 -1.12 1.85 -6.90
N TYR A 13 -0.30 1.56 -5.89
CA TYR A 13 -0.49 2.07 -4.54
C TYR A 13 0.69 2.95 -4.13
N LEU A 14 0.41 4.22 -3.84
CA LEU A 14 1.36 5.16 -3.28
C LEU A 14 0.97 5.52 -1.84
N ALA A 15 1.85 5.22 -0.89
CA ALA A 15 1.78 5.68 0.49
C ALA A 15 2.65 6.94 0.65
N LEU A 16 2.00 8.10 0.64
CA LEU A 16 2.64 9.42 0.82
C LEU A 16 2.45 9.91 2.26
N GLY A 17 3.51 10.35 2.94
CA GLY A 17 3.36 10.95 4.28
C GLY A 17 4.65 11.26 5.05
N ASP A 18 4.63 11.08 6.36
CA ASP A 18 5.70 11.45 7.30
C ASP A 18 6.43 10.23 7.90
N SER A 19 7.13 10.38 9.04
CA SER A 19 7.81 9.28 9.74
C SER A 19 6.91 8.08 10.02
N TYR A 20 5.62 8.29 10.28
CA TYR A 20 4.66 7.22 10.52
C TYR A 20 4.29 6.46 9.25
N THR A 21 4.47 7.08 8.09
CA THR A 21 4.25 6.44 6.78
C THR A 21 5.44 5.60 6.35
N ILE A 22 6.67 6.06 6.57
CA ILE A 22 7.87 5.26 6.28
C ILE A 22 8.15 4.19 7.35
N GLY A 23 7.45 4.24 8.49
CA GLY A 23 7.66 3.31 9.59
C GLY A 23 9.11 3.39 10.09
N GLU A 24 9.53 4.58 10.50
CA GLU A 24 10.89 4.79 11.02
C GLU A 24 11.13 3.83 12.20
N SER A 25 12.18 3.00 12.11
CA SER A 25 12.50 1.89 13.03
C SER A 25 11.65 0.62 12.91
N VAL A 26 10.87 0.45 11.84
CA VAL A 26 10.08 -0.76 11.57
C VAL A 26 10.58 -1.45 10.29
N PRO A 27 10.77 -2.79 10.29
CA PRO A 27 11.07 -3.55 9.07
C PRO A 27 10.00 -3.33 8.00
N GLU A 28 10.38 -3.38 6.72
CA GLU A 28 9.44 -3.05 5.64
C GLU A 28 8.19 -3.93 5.63
N ALA A 29 8.35 -5.22 5.96
CA ALA A 29 7.26 -6.19 6.05
C ALA A 29 6.21 -5.85 7.12
N ASP A 30 6.61 -5.09 8.15
CA ASP A 30 5.75 -4.72 9.28
C ASP A 30 5.17 -3.30 9.13
N ARG A 31 5.50 -2.59 8.04
CA ARG A 31 4.92 -1.28 7.74
C ARG A 31 3.44 -1.43 7.42
N TRP A 32 2.61 -0.52 7.94
CA TRP A 32 1.16 -0.57 7.76
C TRP A 32 0.75 -0.57 6.28
N SER A 33 1.48 0.13 5.41
CA SER A 33 1.22 0.18 3.96
C SER A 33 1.40 -1.20 3.32
N VAL A 34 2.43 -1.93 3.71
CA VAL A 34 2.69 -3.30 3.24
C VAL A 34 1.63 -4.26 3.78
N LEU A 35 1.27 -4.15 5.06
CA LEU A 35 0.20 -4.96 5.65
C LEU A 35 -1.16 -4.70 4.99
N LEU A 36 -1.47 -3.43 4.69
CA LEU A 36 -2.71 -3.04 3.99
C LEU A 36 -2.75 -3.62 2.58
N ALA A 37 -1.66 -3.53 1.81
CA ALA A 37 -1.58 -4.14 0.49
C ALA A 37 -1.82 -5.66 0.56
N GLY A 38 -1.24 -6.33 1.57
CA GLY A 38 -1.49 -7.75 1.83
C GLY A 38 -2.95 -8.07 2.16
N LEU A 39 -3.60 -7.26 2.99
CA LEU A 39 -5.02 -7.41 3.34
C LEU A 39 -5.92 -7.22 2.12
N LEU A 40 -5.68 -6.19 1.31
CA LEU A 40 -6.44 -5.91 0.10
C LEU A 40 -6.32 -7.06 -0.93
N ARG A 41 -5.12 -7.62 -1.10
CA ARG A 41 -4.92 -8.82 -1.94
C ARG A 41 -5.72 -10.01 -1.43
N LYS A 42 -5.77 -10.21 -0.11
CA LYS A 42 -6.57 -11.29 0.52
C LYS A 42 -8.07 -11.09 0.29
N ASP A 43 -8.54 -9.84 0.22
CA ASP A 43 -9.93 -9.49 -0.10
C ASP A 43 -10.23 -9.51 -1.61
N GLY A 44 -9.28 -9.96 -2.45
CA GLY A 44 -9.46 -10.09 -3.90
C GLY A 44 -9.26 -8.80 -4.69
N VAL A 45 -8.64 -7.79 -4.08
CA VAL A 45 -8.24 -6.54 -4.75
C VAL A 45 -6.83 -6.72 -5.33
N SER A 46 -6.72 -6.69 -6.66
CA SER A 46 -5.44 -6.67 -7.38
C SER A 46 -4.76 -5.31 -7.20
N ILE A 47 -3.74 -5.27 -6.33
CA ILE A 47 -2.97 -4.07 -5.98
C ILE A 47 -1.47 -4.38 -5.96
N THR A 48 -0.65 -3.48 -6.49
CA THR A 48 0.82 -3.61 -6.49
C THR A 48 1.40 -3.47 -5.09
N ASP A 49 2.68 -3.74 -4.92
CA ASP A 49 3.37 -3.35 -3.69
C ASP A 49 3.34 -1.82 -3.53
N PRO A 50 3.29 -1.29 -2.30
CA PRO A 50 3.24 0.14 -2.07
C PRO A 50 4.56 0.81 -2.46
N ASP A 51 4.49 1.84 -3.29
CA ASP A 51 5.52 2.86 -3.33
C ASP A 51 5.38 3.72 -2.07
N ILE A 52 6.47 3.88 -1.31
CA ILE A 52 6.46 4.67 -0.07
C ILE A 52 7.29 5.91 -0.27
N ILE A 53 6.64 7.07 -0.29
CA ILE A 53 7.30 8.39 -0.31
C ILE A 53 6.97 9.06 1.00
N ALA A 54 7.93 9.08 1.91
CA ALA A 54 7.72 9.69 3.21
C ALA A 54 8.98 10.32 3.76
N ARG A 55 8.82 11.44 4.46
CA ARG A 55 9.93 12.19 5.07
C ARG A 55 9.47 12.79 6.40
N THR A 56 10.36 12.78 7.39
CA THR A 56 10.17 13.51 8.64
C THR A 56 10.17 15.02 8.39
N GLY A 57 9.23 15.74 9.01
CA GLY A 57 9.22 17.20 8.99
C GLY A 57 8.60 17.84 7.73
N TRP A 58 7.50 17.28 7.21
CA TRP A 58 6.61 18.05 6.33
C TRP A 58 5.85 19.08 7.19
N THR A 59 6.51 20.18 7.52
CA THR A 59 5.90 21.42 8.00
C THR A 59 6.39 22.55 7.15
#